data_AF-A0A819ZKE3-F1
#
_entry.id   AF-A0A819ZKE3-F1
#
_cell.length_a   1.000
_cell.length_b   1.000
_cell.length_c   1.000
_cell.angle_alpha   90.00
_cell.angle_beta   90.00
_cell.angle_gamma   90.00
#
_symmetry.space_group_name_H-M   'P 1'
#
loop_
_entity.id
_entity.type
_entity.pdbx_description
1 polymer ?
#
loop_
_entity_poly.entity_id
_entity_poly.type
_entity_poly.pdbx_seq_one_letter_code
_entity_poly.pdbx_strand_id
1 'polypeptide(L)'
;SIYSPPFYSSPTGYKMRARLYLNGDGNARRTHMSLFFVLMRGPNDAILKFPFNYKVTFCLYDQTPQQRHIIDSFRPDIKSNSFQRPRSEMNIASGIPKFFPLAMIQQDGNPYVRDDTMFIKVMVDFGDMAKTLLPYALSLNPGLPMHIQQLLIKQEAERKAQQQPQTQPTQISPTNRPLTLTLPPSSETQLPQTIFNIMGTPNASSTNDRPHDVNNTNP
;
A
#
# COMPACT_ATOMS: atom_id res chain seq x y z
N SER A 1 10.36 -7.16 17.15
CA SER A 1 10.56 -6.21 16.04
C SER A 1 11.71 -5.29 16.37
N ILE A 2 12.30 -4.66 15.36
CA ILE A 2 13.42 -3.73 15.45
C ILE A 2 12.92 -2.32 15.13
N TYR A 3 13.47 -1.30 15.76
CA TYR A 3 13.17 0.09 15.43
C TYR A 3 14.40 0.79 14.88
N SER A 4 14.21 1.64 13.88
CA SER A 4 15.27 2.57 13.47
C SER A 4 15.48 3.65 14.55
N PRO A 5 16.63 4.33 14.55
CA PRO A 5 16.74 5.64 15.17
C PRO A 5 15.64 6.58 14.64
N PRO A 6 15.19 7.57 15.44
CA PRO A 6 14.31 8.61 14.96
C PRO A 6 14.97 9.44 13.85
N PHE A 7 14.19 9.85 12.87
CA PHE A 7 14.57 10.80 11.83
C PHE A 7 13.51 11.88 11.71
N TYR A 8 13.89 13.00 11.08
CA TYR A 8 13.08 14.22 11.04
C TYR A 8 12.87 14.68 9.60
N SER A 9 11.72 15.29 9.32
CA SER A 9 11.47 15.90 8.01
C SER A 9 12.25 17.20 7.79
N SER A 10 12.55 17.91 8.88
CA SER A 10 13.39 19.11 8.96
C SER A 10 13.77 19.35 10.43
N PRO A 11 14.67 20.29 10.76
CA PRO A 11 15.00 20.61 12.16
C PRO A 11 13.78 20.95 13.03
N THR A 12 12.74 21.54 12.44
CA THR A 12 11.48 21.88 13.10
C THR A 12 10.30 21.02 12.66
N GLY A 13 10.57 19.91 11.98
CA GLY A 13 9.57 19.08 11.31
C GLY A 13 9.04 17.91 12.13
N TYR A 14 8.37 16.98 11.45
CA TYR A 14 7.82 15.76 12.04
C TYR A 14 8.96 14.85 12.53
N LYS A 15 8.79 14.27 13.72
CA LYS A 15 9.65 13.20 14.24
C LYS A 15 9.05 11.84 13.87
N MET A 16 9.85 10.97 13.28
CA MET A 16 9.38 9.71 12.69
C MET A 16 10.39 8.59 12.93
N ARG A 17 9.98 7.34 12.80
CA ARG A 17 10.89 6.18 12.73
C ARG A 17 10.30 5.02 11.95
N ALA A 18 11.13 4.04 11.61
CA ALA A 18 10.69 2.77 11.06
C ALA A 18 10.57 1.69 12.14
N ARG A 19 9.68 0.71 11.93
CA ARG A 19 9.58 -0.52 12.70
C ARG A 19 9.59 -1.71 11.75
N LEU A 20 10.54 -2.61 11.95
CA LEU A 20 10.77 -3.78 11.11
C LEU A 20 10.43 -5.07 11.86
N TYR A 21 9.75 -5.98 11.18
CA TYR A 21 9.56 -7.36 11.61
C TYR A 21 10.19 -8.27 10.57
N LEU A 22 11.40 -8.76 10.87
CA LEU A 22 12.12 -9.67 9.98
C LEU A 22 11.28 -10.91 9.66
N ASN A 23 10.69 -11.55 10.67
CA ASN A 23 9.84 -12.75 10.49
C ASN A 23 8.33 -12.43 10.32
N GLY A 24 8.01 -11.21 9.89
CA GLY A 24 6.65 -10.75 9.62
C GLY A 24 5.79 -10.45 10.85
N ASP A 25 4.65 -9.80 10.60
CA ASP A 25 3.64 -9.42 11.59
C ASP A 25 2.22 -9.78 11.10
N GLY A 26 1.30 -10.04 12.03
CA GLY A 26 -0.10 -10.39 11.71
C GLY A 26 -0.23 -11.53 10.69
N ASN A 27 -0.99 -11.29 9.62
CA ASN A 27 -1.24 -12.26 8.54
C ASN A 27 -0.03 -12.48 7.60
N ALA A 28 1.07 -11.77 7.81
CA ALA A 28 2.31 -11.89 7.04
C ALA A 28 3.41 -12.65 7.81
N ARG A 29 3.15 -13.01 9.06
CA ARG A 29 4.08 -13.73 9.93
C ARG A 29 4.59 -15.02 9.27
N ARG A 30 5.89 -15.27 9.36
CA ARG A 30 6.60 -16.43 8.76
C ARG A 30 6.56 -16.53 7.23
N THR A 31 5.97 -15.55 6.52
CA THR A 31 5.91 -15.57 5.05
C THR A 31 6.58 -14.35 4.41
N HIS A 32 6.48 -13.19 5.06
CA HIS A 32 7.07 -11.94 4.57
C HIS A 32 7.76 -11.20 5.70
N MET A 33 8.74 -10.38 5.34
CA MET A 33 9.21 -9.28 6.14
C MET A 33 8.18 -8.15 6.12
N SER A 34 7.85 -7.60 7.28
CA SER A 34 6.88 -6.50 7.43
C SER A 34 7.59 -5.21 7.83
N LEU A 35 7.26 -4.11 7.15
CA LEU A 35 7.89 -2.81 7.38
C LEU A 35 6.83 -1.73 7.64
N PHE A 36 7.00 -1.02 8.75
CA PHE A 36 6.05 -0.03 9.22
C PHE A 36 6.70 1.32 9.49
N PHE A 37 5.92 2.37 9.28
CA PHE A 37 6.20 3.74 9.63
C PHE A 37 5.58 4.07 10.99
N VAL A 38 6.27 4.86 11.78
CA VAL A 38 5.81 5.32 13.09
C VAL A 38 5.95 6.83 13.16
N LEU A 39 4.83 7.51 13.30
CA LEU A 39 4.78 8.92 13.65
C LEU A 39 5.01 9.07 15.17
N MET A 40 5.98 9.90 15.55
CA MET A 40 6.37 10.09 16.94
C MET A 40 6.02 11.50 17.41
N ARG A 41 5.84 11.67 18.72
CA ARG A 41 5.68 13.00 19.32
C ARG A 41 6.96 13.82 19.14
N GLY A 42 6.82 14.97 18.51
CA GLY A 42 7.89 15.95 18.30
C GLY A 42 7.72 17.20 19.18
N PRO A 43 8.81 17.94 19.45
CA PRO A 43 8.72 19.20 20.19
C PRO A 43 7.95 20.28 19.43
N ASN A 44 7.91 20.19 18.09
CA ASN A 44 7.29 21.19 17.21
C ASN A 44 5.87 20.79 16.74
N ASP A 45 5.26 19.73 17.30
CA ASP A 45 3.94 19.25 16.85
C ASP A 45 2.83 20.30 16.92
N ALA A 46 3.01 21.36 17.73
CA ALA A 46 2.04 22.47 17.83
C ALA A 46 1.93 23.32 16.55
N ILE A 47 2.97 23.35 15.71
CA ILE A 47 3.03 24.15 14.48
C ILE A 47 2.90 23.32 13.19
N LEU A 48 2.79 21.99 13.33
CA LEU A 48 2.71 21.07 12.20
C LEU A 48 1.25 20.75 11.84
N LYS A 49 1.00 20.43 10.57
CA LYS A 49 -0.33 20.03 10.10
C LYS A 49 -0.65 18.59 10.51
N PHE A 50 -1.88 18.35 10.98
CA PHE A 50 -2.40 17.02 11.26
C PHE A 50 -3.83 16.89 10.71
N PRO A 51 -4.28 15.67 10.34
CA PRO A 51 -3.53 14.41 10.36
C PRO A 51 -2.39 14.40 9.33
N PHE A 52 -1.34 13.63 9.62
CA PHE A 52 -0.21 13.42 8.72
C PHE A 52 -0.72 12.74 7.44
N ASN A 53 -0.57 13.40 6.30
CA ASN A 53 -1.12 12.94 5.00
C ASN A 53 -0.08 13.02 3.87
N TYR A 54 1.18 12.70 4.19
CA TYR A 54 2.26 12.69 3.21
C TYR A 54 2.55 11.24 2.79
N LYS A 55 2.73 11.02 1.49
CA LYS A 55 3.02 9.67 0.97
C LYS A 55 4.34 9.18 1.57
N VAL A 56 4.33 7.95 2.06
CA VAL A 56 5.51 7.28 2.62
C VAL A 56 5.94 6.19 1.65
N THR A 57 7.22 6.19 1.29
CA THR A 57 7.83 5.18 0.42
C THR A 57 8.92 4.45 1.19
N PHE A 58 8.88 3.12 1.14
CA PHE A 58 9.94 2.25 1.61
C PHE A 58 10.76 1.73 0.43
N CYS A 59 12.06 1.60 0.64
CA CYS A 59 13.00 1.05 -0.32
C CYS A 59 13.91 0.06 0.40
N LEU A 60 13.97 -1.19 -0.07
CA LEU A 60 14.99 -2.16 0.29
C LEU A 60 16.03 -2.19 -0.84
N TYR A 61 17.28 -1.91 -0.48
CA TYR A 61 18.36 -1.82 -1.45
C TYR A 61 18.79 -3.20 -1.94
N ASP A 62 18.68 -3.38 -3.24
CA ASP A 62 19.56 -4.28 -4.00
C ASP A 62 21.01 -3.77 -3.90
N GLN A 63 21.90 -4.59 -3.35
CA GLN A 63 23.31 -4.29 -3.10
C GLN A 63 24.23 -4.73 -4.25
N THR A 64 23.66 -5.07 -5.41
CA THR A 64 24.39 -5.41 -6.64
C THR A 64 24.41 -4.21 -7.62
N PRO A 65 25.31 -4.22 -8.62
CA PRO A 65 25.34 -3.17 -9.65
C PRO A 65 24.03 -2.99 -10.43
N GLN A 66 23.13 -3.96 -10.38
CA GLN A 66 21.84 -3.92 -11.06
C GLN A 66 20.84 -2.95 -10.40
N GLN A 67 21.04 -2.60 -9.12
CA GLN A 67 20.21 -1.64 -8.37
C GLN A 67 18.69 -1.86 -8.50
N ARG A 68 18.23 -3.12 -8.54
CA ARG A 68 16.81 -3.47 -8.62
C ARG A 68 16.16 -3.42 -7.24
N HIS A 69 16.15 -2.24 -6.65
CA HIS A 69 15.60 -2.02 -5.33
C HIS A 69 14.11 -2.39 -5.25
N ILE A 70 13.68 -2.95 -4.11
CA ILE A 70 12.27 -3.21 -3.85
C ILE A 70 11.66 -1.95 -3.25
N ILE A 71 10.68 -1.39 -3.95
CA ILE A 71 10.06 -0.13 -3.59
C ILE A 71 8.57 -0.35 -3.44
N ASP A 72 8.03 0.05 -2.29
CA ASP A 72 6.59 0.08 -2.08
C ASP A 72 6.21 1.33 -1.28
N SER A 73 4.99 1.83 -1.48
CA SER A 73 4.55 3.10 -0.93
C SER A 73 3.08 3.04 -0.52
N PHE A 74 2.74 3.78 0.53
CA PHE A 74 1.36 3.96 0.93
C PHE A 74 1.06 5.45 1.16
N ARG A 75 -0.20 5.83 0.98
CA ARG A 75 -0.72 7.12 1.45
C ARG A 75 -1.39 6.89 2.81
N PRO A 76 -1.05 7.67 3.84
CA PRO A 76 -1.70 7.60 5.15
C PRO A 76 -3.22 7.67 5.06
N ASP A 77 -3.91 6.80 5.81
CA ASP A 77 -5.35 6.96 6.03
C ASP A 77 -5.58 8.01 7.11
N ILE A 78 -6.11 9.18 6.71
CA ILE A 78 -6.36 10.31 7.61
C ILE A 78 -7.38 10.00 8.72
N LYS A 79 -8.14 8.91 8.61
CA LYS A 79 -9.07 8.45 9.65
C LYS A 79 -8.39 7.57 10.70
N SER A 80 -7.21 7.03 10.39
CA SER A 80 -6.46 6.16 11.30
C SER A 80 -5.80 6.95 12.43
N ASN A 81 -5.85 6.37 13.63
CA ASN A 81 -5.14 6.88 14.82
C ASN A 81 -3.62 6.89 14.64
N SER A 82 -3.07 6.12 13.70
CA SER A 82 -1.63 6.09 13.38
C SER A 82 -1.09 7.45 12.92
N PHE A 83 -1.94 8.28 12.30
CA PHE A 83 -1.52 9.52 11.63
C PHE A 83 -2.12 10.78 12.25
N GLN A 84 -2.85 10.65 13.36
CA GLN A 84 -3.29 11.80 14.14
C GLN A 84 -2.12 12.46 14.86
N ARG A 85 -2.33 13.68 15.37
CA ARG A 85 -1.35 14.34 16.24
C ARG A 85 -1.00 13.43 17.43
N PRO A 86 0.29 13.07 17.63
CA PRO A 86 0.67 12.18 18.72
C PRO A 86 0.28 12.72 20.10
N ARG A 87 -0.32 11.83 20.90
CA ARG A 87 -0.66 12.09 22.32
C ARG A 87 0.30 11.38 23.29
N SER A 88 0.88 10.27 22.84
CA SER A 88 1.94 9.49 23.48
C SER A 88 3.26 9.68 22.73
N GLU A 89 4.35 9.10 23.23
CA GLU A 89 5.66 9.11 22.56
C GLU A 89 5.60 8.66 21.10
N MET A 90 4.70 7.71 20.80
CA MET A 90 4.51 7.15 19.48
C MET A 90 3.04 6.82 19.23
N ASN A 91 2.63 7.00 17.98
CA ASN A 91 1.40 6.43 17.48
C ASN A 91 1.56 4.95 17.14
N ILE A 92 0.43 4.28 16.86
CA ILE A 92 0.39 2.91 16.37
C ILE A 92 1.08 2.86 15.00
N ALA A 93 2.00 1.91 14.81
CA ALA A 93 2.72 1.72 13.56
C ALA A 93 1.77 1.37 12.41
N SER A 94 2.02 1.91 11.22
CA SER A 94 1.25 1.63 10.00
C SER A 94 2.18 1.54 8.79
N GLY A 95 1.88 0.66 7.84
CA GLY A 95 2.80 0.35 6.74
C GLY A 95 2.37 -0.91 5.99
N ILE A 96 3.35 -1.74 5.62
CA ILE A 96 3.18 -2.79 4.61
C ILE A 96 3.50 -4.15 5.26
N PRO A 97 2.47 -4.93 5.68
CA PRO A 97 2.70 -6.23 6.30
C PRO A 97 3.42 -7.21 5.39
N LYS A 98 3.09 -7.24 4.09
CA LYS A 98 3.71 -8.14 3.11
C LYS A 98 4.72 -7.38 2.24
N PHE A 99 5.69 -6.71 2.87
CA PHE A 99 6.62 -5.84 2.15
C PHE A 99 7.60 -6.63 1.27
N PHE A 100 8.20 -7.71 1.80
CA PHE A 100 9.13 -8.53 1.01
C PHE A 100 9.04 -10.01 1.39
N PRO A 101 8.94 -10.96 0.43
CA PRO A 101 8.83 -12.39 0.74
C PRO A 101 10.08 -12.93 1.45
N LEU A 102 9.89 -13.67 2.55
CA LEU A 102 11.00 -14.28 3.28
C LEU A 102 11.76 -15.31 2.43
N ALA A 103 11.04 -16.03 1.57
CA ALA A 103 11.65 -17.01 0.66
C ALA A 103 12.72 -16.39 -0.25
N MET A 104 12.62 -15.09 -0.59
CA MET A 104 13.64 -14.42 -1.39
C MET A 104 14.86 -13.99 -0.58
N ILE A 105 14.70 -13.66 0.71
CA ILE A 105 15.83 -13.39 1.61
C ILE A 105 16.60 -14.68 1.91
N GLN A 106 15.89 -15.80 2.05
CA GLN A 106 16.47 -17.11 2.40
C GLN A 106 17.22 -17.78 1.24
N GLN A 107 17.09 -17.25 0.02
CA GLN A 107 17.85 -17.74 -1.12
C GLN A 107 19.33 -17.40 -0.97
N ASP A 108 20.18 -18.39 -1.22
CA ASP A 108 21.63 -18.19 -1.30
C ASP A 108 21.96 -17.17 -2.39
N GLY A 109 22.85 -16.23 -2.05
CA GLY A 109 23.24 -15.16 -2.96
C GLY A 109 22.16 -14.12 -3.24
N ASN A 110 21.11 -14.00 -2.40
CA ASN A 110 20.13 -12.93 -2.55
C ASN A 110 20.83 -11.55 -2.58
N PRO A 111 20.35 -10.62 -3.43
CA PRO A 111 21.04 -9.34 -3.62
C PRO A 111 20.77 -8.32 -2.50
N TYR A 112 19.87 -8.61 -1.57
CA TYR A 112 19.37 -7.65 -0.58
C TYR A 112 20.08 -7.74 0.78
N VAL A 113 20.74 -8.88 1.05
CA VAL A 113 21.54 -9.10 2.26
C VAL A 113 22.97 -9.47 1.84
N ARG A 114 23.94 -8.66 2.26
CA ARG A 114 25.38 -8.86 2.03
C ARG A 114 26.09 -8.62 3.33
N ASP A 115 27.06 -9.46 3.66
CA ASP A 115 27.86 -9.36 4.89
C ASP A 115 26.97 -9.19 6.15
N ASP A 116 25.95 -10.05 6.25
CA ASP A 116 24.92 -10.04 7.31
C ASP A 116 24.19 -8.69 7.49
N THR A 117 24.17 -7.87 6.43
CA THR A 117 23.68 -6.50 6.49
C THR A 117 22.65 -6.24 5.39
N MET A 118 21.59 -5.50 5.76
CA MET A 118 20.56 -5.01 4.84
C MET A 118 20.40 -3.50 4.98
N PHE A 119 20.04 -2.82 3.90
CA PHE A 119 19.79 -1.37 3.91
C PHE A 119 18.33 -1.07 3.54
N ILE A 120 17.66 -0.30 4.39
CA ILE A 120 16.30 0.16 4.18
C ILE A 120 16.28 1.69 4.22
N LYS A 121 15.65 2.31 3.23
CA LYS A 121 15.38 3.76 3.20
C LYS A 121 13.89 4.02 3.32
N VAL A 122 13.55 4.99 4.16
CA VAL A 122 12.20 5.55 4.29
C VAL A 122 12.24 6.96 3.71
N MET A 123 11.30 7.27 2.82
CA MET A 123 11.15 8.58 2.22
C MET A 123 9.74 9.09 2.51
N VAL A 124 9.65 10.36 2.89
CA VAL A 124 8.37 11.05 3.07
C VAL A 124 8.30 12.18 2.07
N ASP A 125 7.21 12.17 1.32
CA ASP A 125 7.02 13.09 0.20
C ASP A 125 6.15 14.28 0.62
N PHE A 126 6.80 15.41 0.89
CA PHE A 126 6.16 16.66 1.29
C PHE A 126 5.70 17.52 0.10
N GLY A 127 6.07 17.15 -1.14
CA GLY A 127 5.79 17.91 -2.35
C GLY A 127 4.93 17.16 -3.39
N ASP A 128 4.35 16.02 -3.02
CA ASP A 128 3.62 15.11 -3.93
C ASP A 128 4.44 14.73 -5.19
N MET A 129 5.72 14.37 -5.01
CA MET A 129 6.60 13.82 -6.05
C MET A 129 5.92 12.67 -6.81
N ALA A 130 5.89 12.77 -8.14
CA ALA A 130 5.32 11.74 -9.01
C ALA A 130 6.05 10.40 -8.83
N LYS A 131 5.31 9.28 -8.78
CA LYS A 131 5.88 7.93 -8.66
C LYS A 131 6.91 7.62 -9.76
N THR A 132 6.74 8.21 -10.95
CA THR A 132 7.65 8.08 -12.10
C THR A 132 9.04 8.70 -11.90
N LEU A 133 9.22 9.52 -10.87
CA LEU A 133 10.51 10.12 -10.50
C LEU A 133 11.22 9.34 -9.39
N LEU A 134 10.54 8.40 -8.73
CA LEU A 134 11.13 7.60 -7.65
C LEU A 134 12.41 6.85 -8.07
N PRO A 135 12.49 6.21 -9.26
CA PRO A 135 13.73 5.55 -9.67
C PRO A 135 14.91 6.52 -9.76
N TYR A 136 14.69 7.72 -10.31
CA TYR A 136 15.72 8.76 -10.41
C TYR A 136 16.13 9.28 -9.04
N ALA A 137 15.16 9.62 -8.18
CA ALA A 137 15.44 10.10 -6.82
C ALA A 137 16.20 9.07 -5.97
N LEU A 138 15.97 7.78 -6.20
CA LEU A 138 16.65 6.69 -5.51
C LEU A 138 18.05 6.38 -6.07
N SER A 139 18.29 6.67 -7.35
CA SER A 139 19.61 6.52 -7.97
C SER A 139 20.56 7.68 -7.69
N LEU A 140 20.07 8.78 -7.10
CA LEU A 140 20.94 9.89 -6.69
C LEU A 140 21.91 9.43 -5.59
N ASN A 141 23.16 9.93 -5.67
CA ASN A 141 24.15 9.67 -4.64
C ASN A 141 23.64 10.19 -3.28
N PRO A 142 23.44 9.32 -2.28
CA PRO A 142 22.92 9.72 -0.98
C PRO A 142 23.86 10.66 -0.21
N GLY A 143 25.14 10.71 -0.57
CA GLY A 143 26.12 11.65 -0.01
C GLY A 143 25.98 13.09 -0.50
N LEU A 144 25.12 13.36 -1.49
CA LEU A 144 24.86 14.73 -1.93
C LEU A 144 24.06 15.51 -0.88
N PRO A 145 24.33 16.81 -0.67
CA PRO A 145 23.50 17.65 0.18
C PRO A 145 22.02 17.61 -0.26
N MET A 146 21.09 17.59 0.70
CA MET A 146 19.65 17.44 0.42
C MET A 146 19.10 18.47 -0.57
N HIS A 147 19.55 19.73 -0.49
CA HIS A 147 19.08 20.78 -1.41
C HIS A 147 19.53 20.52 -2.86
N ILE A 148 20.70 19.89 -3.06
CA ILE A 148 21.18 19.47 -4.38
C ILE A 148 20.34 18.30 -4.91
N GLN A 149 20.04 17.32 -4.06
CA GLN A 149 19.16 16.22 -4.44
C GLN A 149 17.78 16.74 -4.89
N GLN A 150 17.22 17.70 -4.16
CA GLN A 150 15.93 18.34 -4.52
C GLN A 150 16.00 19.09 -5.85
N LEU A 151 17.10 19.83 -6.11
CA LEU A 151 17.29 20.55 -7.37
C LEU A 151 17.32 19.58 -8.56
N LEU A 152 18.07 18.48 -8.45
CA LEU A 152 18.17 17.46 -9.51
C LEU A 152 16.82 16.80 -9.78
N ILE A 153 16.08 16.44 -8.71
CA ILE A 153 14.74 15.85 -8.84
C ILE A 153 13.78 16.82 -9.55
N LYS A 154 13.84 18.12 -9.22
CA LYS A 154 13.02 19.14 -9.86
C LYS A 154 13.32 19.27 -11.35
N GLN A 155 14.60 19.31 -11.72
CA GLN A 155 15.02 19.37 -13.13
C GLN A 155 14.55 18.15 -13.92
N GLU A 156 14.65 16.95 -13.34
CA GLU A 156 14.17 15.73 -13.98
C GLU A 156 12.64 15.73 -14.15
N ALA A 157 11.90 16.28 -13.18
CA ALA A 157 10.45 16.45 -13.29
C ALA A 157 10.07 17.36 -14.46
N GLU A 158 10.74 18.51 -14.59
CA GLU A 158 10.54 19.46 -15.68
C GLU A 158 10.87 18.85 -17.04
N ARG A 159 12.00 18.13 -17.13
CA ARG A 159 12.42 17.42 -18.35
C ARG A 159 11.38 16.39 -18.79
N LYS A 160 10.84 15.60 -17.86
CA LYS A 160 9.79 14.60 -18.17
C LYS A 160 8.46 15.24 -18.54
N ALA A 161 8.10 16.37 -17.93
CA ALA A 161 6.87 17.10 -18.26
C ALA A 161 6.92 17.66 -19.70
N GLN A 162 8.09 18.13 -20.15
CA GLN A 162 8.29 18.63 -21.52
C GLN A 162 8.28 17.53 -22.59
N GLN A 163 8.51 16.27 -22.21
CA GLN A 163 8.56 15.12 -23.13
C GLN A 163 7.23 14.38 -23.27
N GLN A 164 6.18 14.75 -22.53
CA GLN A 164 4.84 14.19 -22.75
C GLN A 164 4.25 14.76 -24.05
N PRO A 165 3.77 13.92 -24.99
CA PRO A 165 3.06 14.43 -26.16
C PRO A 165 1.84 15.22 -25.71
N GLN A 166 1.71 16.47 -26.17
CA GLN A 166 0.45 17.18 -26.11
C GLN A 166 -0.58 16.37 -26.91
N THR A 167 -1.45 15.61 -26.24
CA THR A 167 -2.72 15.22 -26.87
C THR A 167 -3.52 16.49 -27.06
N GLN A 168 -3.44 17.07 -28.26
CA GLN A 168 -4.35 18.13 -28.69
C GLN A 168 -5.78 17.59 -28.57
N PRO A 169 -6.71 18.31 -27.91
CA PRO A 169 -8.11 18.02 -28.06
C PRO A 169 -8.48 18.33 -29.51
N THR A 170 -8.91 17.32 -30.27
CA THR A 170 -9.57 17.50 -31.56
C THR A 170 -10.74 18.46 -31.36
N GLN A 171 -10.67 19.66 -31.97
CA GLN A 171 -11.81 20.57 -32.00
C GLN A 171 -12.92 19.91 -32.82
N ILE A 172 -14.03 19.60 -32.16
CA ILE A 172 -15.28 19.24 -32.83
C ILE A 172 -16.09 20.54 -32.93
N SER A 173 -16.21 21.07 -34.15
CA SER A 173 -17.03 22.23 -34.48
C SER A 173 -18.51 21.99 -34.13
N PRO A 174 -19.26 22.99 -33.63
CA PRO A 174 -20.67 22.81 -33.31
C PRO A 174 -21.51 23.02 -34.58
N THR A 175 -22.05 21.94 -35.14
CA THR A 175 -23.11 22.04 -36.15
C THR A 175 -24.44 21.64 -35.51
N ASN A 176 -25.30 22.64 -35.31
CA ASN A 176 -26.67 22.51 -34.83
C ASN A 176 -27.50 21.55 -35.71
N ARG A 177 -28.11 20.54 -35.09
CA ARG A 177 -29.44 19.98 -35.46
C ARG A 177 -30.13 19.42 -34.21
N PRO A 178 -31.42 19.70 -33.98
CA PRO A 178 -32.15 19.10 -32.89
C PRO A 178 -32.48 17.64 -33.21
N LEU A 179 -32.16 16.73 -32.28
CA LEU A 179 -32.60 15.33 -32.33
C LEU A 179 -34.02 15.24 -31.75
N THR A 180 -34.98 14.97 -32.62
CA THR A 180 -36.33 14.52 -32.24
C THR A 180 -36.22 13.18 -31.52
N LEU A 181 -36.70 13.12 -30.28
CA LEU A 181 -36.88 11.89 -29.51
C LEU A 181 -38.05 11.10 -30.09
N THR A 182 -37.75 10.05 -30.86
CA THR A 182 -38.73 9.04 -31.26
C THR A 182 -38.38 7.73 -30.56
N LEU A 183 -39.18 7.34 -29.56
CA LEU A 183 -39.13 6.02 -28.92
C LEU A 183 -39.65 4.96 -29.92
N PRO A 184 -38.91 3.86 -30.17
CA PRO A 184 -39.50 2.68 -30.80
C PRO A 184 -40.28 1.86 -29.74
N PRO A 185 -41.38 1.19 -30.15
CA PRO A 185 -42.26 0.47 -29.25
C PRO A 185 -41.63 -0.82 -28.72
N SER A 186 -42.01 -1.16 -27.50
CA SER A 186 -41.72 -2.40 -26.79
C SER A 186 -42.12 -3.64 -27.59
N SER A 187 -41.15 -4.53 -27.84
CA SER A 187 -41.38 -5.89 -28.27
C SER A 187 -40.87 -6.86 -27.20
N GLU A 188 -41.80 -7.71 -26.77
CA GLU A 188 -41.64 -8.80 -25.82
C GLU A 188 -40.48 -9.73 -26.19
N THR A 189 -39.71 -10.17 -25.20
CA THR A 189 -38.92 -11.39 -25.34
C THR A 189 -39.21 -12.27 -24.13
N GLN A 190 -39.95 -13.34 -24.41
CA GLN A 190 -40.30 -14.43 -23.52
C GLN A 190 -39.04 -15.13 -23.00
N LEU A 191 -38.99 -15.36 -21.68
CA LEU A 191 -38.09 -16.34 -21.07
C LEU A 191 -38.68 -17.74 -21.27
N PRO A 192 -37.95 -18.71 -21.83
CA PRO A 192 -38.39 -20.10 -21.77
C PRO A 192 -38.10 -20.67 -20.38
N GLN A 193 -39.17 -20.88 -19.62
CA GLN A 193 -39.26 -21.88 -18.55
C GLN A 193 -39.32 -23.27 -19.20
N THR A 194 -38.37 -24.15 -18.90
CA THR A 194 -38.59 -25.59 -19.05
C THR A 194 -38.13 -26.32 -17.80
N ILE A 195 -39.15 -26.69 -17.04
CA ILE A 195 -39.20 -27.75 -16.04
C ILE A 195 -38.94 -29.10 -16.73
N PHE A 196 -38.11 -29.96 -16.12
CA PHE A 196 -38.37 -31.40 -16.14
C PHE A 196 -38.32 -31.92 -14.71
N ASN A 197 -39.51 -32.11 -14.15
CA ASN A 197 -39.80 -32.94 -12.98
C ASN A 197 -40.33 -34.26 -13.56
N ILE A 198 -39.78 -35.43 -13.22
CA ILE A 198 -40.54 -36.69 -13.20
C ILE A 198 -40.06 -37.57 -12.04
N MET A 199 -40.91 -37.59 -11.01
CA MET A 199 -41.38 -38.69 -10.13
C MET A 199 -40.35 -39.60 -9.43
N GLY A 200 -40.45 -39.86 -8.13
CA GLY A 200 -41.59 -39.63 -7.24
C GLY A 200 -41.32 -39.88 -5.75
N THR A 201 -42.32 -39.51 -4.97
CA THR A 201 -42.60 -39.86 -3.57
C THR A 201 -44.03 -40.46 -3.55
N PRO A 202 -44.62 -40.99 -2.44
CA PRO A 202 -44.14 -41.12 -1.05
C PRO A 202 -44.50 -42.47 -0.36
N ASN A 203 -44.04 -42.66 0.89
CA ASN A 203 -44.79 -43.15 2.09
C ASN A 203 -43.79 -43.79 3.07
N ALA A 204 -43.49 -43.24 4.25
CA ALA A 204 -44.30 -42.97 5.46
C ALA A 204 -44.47 -44.19 6.39
N SER A 205 -43.75 -44.17 7.52
CA SER A 205 -44.13 -44.62 8.89
C SER A 205 -42.88 -44.50 9.79
N SER A 206 -42.80 -43.49 10.67
CA SER A 206 -43.04 -43.58 12.13
C SER A 206 -42.32 -44.77 12.79
N THR A 207 -41.37 -44.57 13.70
CA THR A 207 -41.62 -44.20 15.11
C THR A 207 -40.27 -44.09 15.85
N ASN A 208 -40.21 -43.20 16.86
CA ASN A 208 -39.57 -43.31 18.20
C ASN A 208 -38.17 -43.95 18.33
N ASP A 209 -37.18 -43.46 19.10
CA ASP A 209 -37.19 -42.82 20.41
C ASP A 209 -35.82 -42.15 20.68
N ARG A 210 -35.83 -41.08 21.49
CA ARG A 210 -34.69 -40.56 22.27
C ARG A 210 -34.61 -41.35 23.61
N PRO A 211 -33.68 -41.03 24.54
CA PRO A 211 -32.23 -40.84 24.49
C PRO A 211 -31.54 -41.72 25.57
N HIS A 212 -30.21 -41.67 25.73
CA HIS A 212 -29.56 -41.52 27.05
C HIS A 212 -28.03 -41.31 26.94
N ASP A 213 -27.57 -40.41 27.80
CA ASP A 213 -26.21 -39.94 28.08
C ASP A 213 -25.24 -41.03 28.61
N VAL A 214 -23.93 -40.73 28.62
CA VAL A 214 -23.14 -40.40 29.83
C VAL A 214 -21.62 -40.58 29.58
N ASN A 215 -20.89 -39.49 29.85
CA ASN A 215 -19.51 -39.30 30.36
C ASN A 215 -18.41 -40.36 30.13
N ASN A 216 -17.19 -39.87 29.82
CA ASN A 216 -16.11 -39.99 30.82
C ASN A 216 -14.98 -38.95 30.65
N THR A 217 -14.47 -38.53 31.81
CA THR A 217 -13.42 -37.55 32.11
C THR A 217 -12.05 -38.20 32.36
N ASN A 218 -10.97 -37.56 31.89
CA ASN A 218 -9.65 -37.35 32.54
C ASN A 218 -8.78 -38.58 32.96
N PRO A 219 -7.48 -38.41 33.31
CA PRO A 219 -6.77 -37.26 33.91
C PRO A 219 -5.70 -36.57 33.05
#